data_AF-A0AAU7TAS3-F1
#
_entry.id   AF-A0AAU7TAS3-F1
#
_cell.length_a   1.000
_cell.length_b   1.000
_cell.length_c   1.000
_cell.angle_alpha   90.00
_cell.angle_beta   90.00
_cell.angle_gamma   90.00
#
_symmetry.space_group_name_H-M   'P 1'
#
loop_
_entity.id
_entity.type
_entity.pdbx_description
1 polymer ?
#
loop_
_entity_poly.entity_id
_entity_poly.type
_entity_poly.pdbx_seq_one_letter_code
_entity_poly.pdbx_strand_id
1 'polypeptide(L)'
;MERTAIRRRLMWQVATVTDVRRETETARTIVLDVPDWPGHLAGQHLDVRLTAEDGYRASRSYSIASAWPGSDSGSTIELTVERLPDGEVSPYLVDVLKAGDPLEIRGPVGGWFVWKPEQEGPVQLIGGGSGVVPLRAMLRAHAAAGSTTPMRLLYSVRRPDAVIYVSDLKELAGSDDVDVRLVYTREAPAGEPRVGRIDAETIAQHAFKPADGATTYVCGPTPFVEAVADLLVAAGHDPAQVRTERFG
;
A
#
# COMPACT_ATOMS: atom_id res chain seq x y z
N MET A 1 24.02 26.28 8.26
CA MET A 1 22.88 27.06 7.75
C MET A 1 21.69 26.14 7.65
N GLU A 2 20.90 26.11 8.72
CA GLU A 2 19.66 25.34 8.84
C GLU A 2 18.67 25.77 7.75
N ARG A 3 18.30 24.85 6.88
CA ARG A 3 17.13 25.01 6.01
C ARG A 3 15.91 24.74 6.86
N THR A 4 15.32 25.79 7.42
CA THR A 4 13.96 25.77 7.94
C THR A 4 13.04 25.38 6.77
N ALA A 5 12.70 24.10 6.69
CA ALA A 5 11.70 23.62 5.75
C ALA A 5 10.39 24.34 6.08
N ILE A 6 10.01 25.29 5.23
CA ILE A 6 8.68 25.87 5.25
C ILE A 6 7.73 24.68 5.11
N ARG A 7 7.04 24.31 6.19
CA ARG A 7 5.93 23.36 6.15
C ARG A 7 4.90 23.98 5.20
N ARG A 8 4.94 23.60 3.92
CA ARG A 8 3.89 23.94 2.96
C ARG A 8 2.59 23.46 3.60
N ARG A 9 1.66 24.38 3.84
CA ARG A 9 0.35 24.04 4.38
C ARG A 9 -0.31 23.11 3.36
N LEU A 10 -0.66 21.88 3.78
CA LEU A 10 -1.39 20.96 2.93
C LEU A 10 -2.76 21.56 2.66
N MET A 11 -3.01 21.92 1.40
CA MET A 11 -4.27 22.50 0.95
C MET A 11 -5.11 21.43 0.25
N TRP A 12 -6.44 21.55 0.39
CA TRP A 12 -7.35 20.79 -0.44
C TRP A 12 -7.25 21.30 -1.87
N GLN A 13 -7.15 20.38 -2.82
CA GLN A 13 -7.13 20.66 -4.25
C GLN A 13 -8.05 19.66 -4.96
N VAL A 14 -8.52 20.04 -6.15
CA VAL A 14 -9.37 19.18 -6.97
C VAL A 14 -8.49 18.47 -7.98
N ALA A 15 -8.48 17.15 -7.91
CA ALA A 15 -7.91 16.29 -8.94
C ALA A 15 -8.97 15.92 -9.97
N THR A 16 -8.54 15.58 -11.19
CA THR A 16 -9.42 14.99 -12.21
C THR A 16 -9.18 13.49 -12.27
N VAL A 17 -10.24 12.69 -12.15
CA VAL A 17 -10.13 11.24 -12.38
C VAL A 17 -9.90 11.00 -13.86
N THR A 18 -8.78 10.39 -14.22
CA THR A 18 -8.44 10.10 -15.62
C THR A 18 -8.78 8.67 -16.01
N ASP A 19 -8.78 7.74 -15.05
CA ASP A 19 -9.10 6.33 -15.29
C ASP A 19 -9.56 5.63 -14.00
N VAL A 20 -10.37 4.58 -14.14
CA VAL A 20 -10.82 3.72 -13.04
C VAL A 20 -10.72 2.26 -13.48
N ARG A 21 -9.73 1.55 -12.94
CA ARG A 21 -9.39 0.17 -13.31
C ARG A 21 -9.91 -0.81 -12.28
N ARG A 22 -10.40 -1.96 -12.76
CA ARG A 22 -10.82 -3.06 -11.88
C ARG A 22 -9.62 -3.91 -11.49
N GLU A 23 -9.37 -4.01 -10.18
CA GLU A 23 -8.36 -4.92 -9.62
C GLU A 23 -8.97 -6.25 -9.19
N THR A 24 -10.10 -6.19 -8.48
CA THR A 24 -10.88 -7.35 -8.03
C THR A 24 -12.37 -7.04 -8.14
N GLU A 25 -13.25 -7.92 -7.64
CA GLU A 25 -14.66 -7.57 -7.50
C GLU A 25 -14.86 -6.31 -6.63
N THR A 26 -14.15 -6.24 -5.51
CA THR A 26 -14.33 -5.19 -4.50
C THR A 26 -13.29 -4.08 -4.56
N ALA A 27 -12.27 -4.15 -5.41
CA ALA A 27 -11.21 -3.15 -5.47
C ALA A 27 -11.10 -2.45 -6.83
N ARG A 28 -10.83 -1.14 -6.80
CA ARG A 28 -10.52 -0.31 -7.98
C ARG A 28 -9.24 0.47 -7.80
N THR A 29 -8.48 0.61 -8.87
CA THR A 29 -7.40 1.61 -8.97
C THR A 29 -7.93 2.85 -9.68
N ILE A 30 -7.90 3.98 -9.01
CA ILE A 30 -8.32 5.30 -9.47
C ILE A 30 -7.06 6.07 -9.86
N VAL A 31 -6.99 6.50 -11.11
CA VAL A 31 -5.89 7.32 -11.63
C VAL A 31 -6.34 8.77 -11.62
N LEU A 32 -5.51 9.63 -11.04
CA LEU A 32 -5.78 11.05 -10.83
C LEU A 32 -4.74 11.89 -11.57
N ASP A 33 -5.20 12.89 -12.31
CA ASP A 33 -4.36 14.01 -12.73
C ASP A 33 -4.43 15.13 -11.68
N VAL A 34 -3.25 15.51 -11.18
CA VAL A 34 -3.06 16.49 -10.09
C VAL A 34 -1.94 17.47 -10.49
N PRO A 35 -2.24 18.49 -11.31
CA PRO A 35 -1.24 19.32 -11.98
C PRO A 35 -0.11 19.86 -11.08
N ASP A 36 -0.45 20.26 -9.86
CA ASP A 36 0.50 20.84 -8.90
C ASP A 36 0.97 19.85 -7.82
N TRP A 37 0.98 18.55 -8.13
CA TRP A 37 1.41 17.54 -7.16
C TRP A 37 2.88 17.72 -6.76
N PRO A 38 3.21 17.86 -5.46
CA PRO A 38 4.58 18.15 -5.01
C PRO A 38 5.50 16.93 -5.04
N GLY A 39 5.02 15.77 -5.51
CA GLY A 39 5.67 14.47 -5.34
C GLY A 39 5.26 13.78 -4.04
N HIS A 40 5.64 12.50 -3.90
CA HIS A 40 5.37 11.70 -2.71
C HIS A 40 6.47 10.66 -2.48
N LEU A 41 6.48 10.02 -1.32
CA LEU A 41 7.31 8.85 -1.03
C LEU A 41 6.45 7.59 -1.00
N ALA A 42 7.03 6.46 -1.39
CA ALA A 42 6.36 5.16 -1.33
C ALA A 42 5.96 4.83 0.12
N GLY A 43 4.66 4.62 0.34
CA GLY A 43 4.07 4.42 1.66
C GLY A 43 3.42 5.65 2.28
N GLN A 44 3.46 6.82 1.62
CA GLN A 44 2.59 7.94 1.98
C GLN A 44 1.14 7.72 1.51
N HIS A 45 0.22 8.46 2.11
CA HIS A 45 -1.19 8.48 1.76
C HIS A 45 -1.64 9.90 1.42
N LEU A 46 -2.88 10.04 0.97
CA LEU A 46 -3.57 11.31 0.87
C LEU A 46 -4.99 11.18 1.43
N ASP A 47 -5.59 12.30 1.81
CA ASP A 47 -6.99 12.34 2.20
C ASP A 47 -7.87 12.60 0.97
N VAL A 48 -8.93 11.82 0.81
CA VAL A 48 -10.02 12.09 -0.14
C VAL A 48 -11.20 12.65 0.64
N ARG A 49 -11.84 13.70 0.11
CA ARG A 49 -13.09 14.25 0.63
C ARG A 49 -14.20 14.12 -0.40
N LEU A 50 -15.34 13.65 0.06
CA LEU A 50 -16.60 13.71 -0.67
C LEU A 50 -17.52 14.72 0.01
N THR A 51 -18.18 15.55 -0.78
CA THR A 51 -19.19 16.51 -0.31
C THR A 51 -20.53 16.14 -0.95
N ALA A 52 -21.54 15.82 -0.14
CA ALA A 52 -22.89 15.54 -0.59
C ALA A 52 -23.64 16.84 -0.95
N GLU A 53 -24.78 16.71 -1.65
CA GLU A 53 -25.59 17.86 -2.10
C GLU A 53 -26.11 18.73 -0.95
N ASP A 54 -26.37 18.11 0.22
CA ASP A 54 -26.79 18.79 1.46
C ASP A 54 -25.62 19.47 2.20
N GLY A 55 -24.40 19.38 1.66
CA GLY A 55 -23.18 19.95 2.22
C GLY A 55 -22.47 19.05 3.23
N TYR A 56 -22.99 17.85 3.53
CA TYR A 56 -22.30 16.89 4.39
C TYR A 56 -20.95 16.48 3.77
N ARG A 57 -19.91 16.37 4.60
CA ARG A 57 -18.54 16.05 4.17
C ARG A 57 -18.01 14.85 4.91
N ALA A 58 -17.65 13.81 4.16
CA ALA A 58 -16.88 12.68 4.66
C ALA A 58 -15.45 12.76 4.11
N SER A 59 -14.46 12.42 4.92
CA SER A 59 -13.07 12.31 4.49
C SER A 59 -12.45 11.02 4.99
N ARG A 60 -11.62 10.39 4.16
CA ARG A 60 -10.87 9.17 4.48
C ARG A 60 -9.48 9.22 3.86
N SER A 61 -8.51 8.63 4.53
CA SER A 61 -7.14 8.52 4.04
C SER A 61 -6.99 7.26 3.18
N TYR A 62 -6.28 7.39 2.06
CA TYR A 62 -5.97 6.30 1.14
C TYR A 62 -4.49 6.32 0.79
N SER A 63 -3.83 5.17 0.93
CA SER A 63 -2.43 5.02 0.54
C SER A 63 -2.26 5.30 -0.95
N ILE A 64 -1.17 5.97 -1.30
CA ILE A 64 -0.80 6.23 -2.69
C ILE A 64 -0.21 4.93 -3.26
N ALA A 65 -0.76 4.46 -4.37
CA ALA A 65 -0.40 3.20 -5.03
C ALA A 65 0.74 3.35 -6.06
N SER A 66 1.00 4.57 -6.52
CA SER A 66 2.08 4.91 -7.44
C SER A 66 3.41 5.09 -6.72
N ALA A 67 4.52 4.91 -7.43
CA ALA A 67 5.85 5.36 -7.00
C ALA A 67 6.15 6.75 -7.57
N TRP A 68 7.08 7.48 -6.95
CA TRP A 68 7.52 8.80 -7.41
C TRP A 68 9.03 9.03 -7.26
N PRO A 69 9.70 9.64 -8.27
CA PRO A 69 9.18 9.89 -9.61
C PRO A 69 8.87 8.55 -10.31
N GLY A 70 7.71 8.45 -10.96
CA GLY A 70 7.31 7.27 -11.71
C GLY A 70 7.93 7.26 -13.11
N SER A 71 7.73 6.15 -13.85
CA SER A 71 8.05 6.07 -15.29
C SER A 71 7.26 7.09 -16.11
N ASP A 72 6.06 7.43 -15.65
CA ASP A 72 5.24 8.49 -16.19
C ASP A 72 5.67 9.81 -15.54
N SER A 73 6.35 10.65 -16.30
CA SER A 73 6.71 12.00 -15.90
C SER A 73 5.45 12.85 -15.76
N GLY A 74 5.00 13.14 -14.54
CA GLY A 74 3.97 14.15 -14.35
C GLY A 74 3.11 14.04 -13.10
N SER A 75 2.05 14.85 -13.11
CA SER A 75 0.99 15.07 -12.13
C SER A 75 0.12 13.84 -11.78
N THR A 76 0.49 12.65 -12.24
CA THR A 76 -0.36 11.46 -12.12
C THR A 76 -0.17 10.75 -10.79
N ILE A 77 -1.27 10.39 -10.13
CA ILE A 77 -1.29 9.65 -8.87
C ILE A 77 -2.26 8.48 -9.00
N GLU A 78 -1.88 7.31 -8.47
CA GLU A 78 -2.80 6.18 -8.36
C GLU A 78 -3.25 6.00 -6.90
N LEU A 79 -4.54 5.78 -6.69
CA LEU A 79 -5.11 5.29 -5.43
C LEU A 79 -5.76 3.94 -5.70
N THR A 80 -5.66 3.00 -4.77
CA THR A 80 -6.45 1.78 -4.87
C THR A 80 -7.32 1.63 -3.65
N VAL A 81 -8.61 1.47 -3.91
CA VAL A 81 -9.68 1.50 -2.91
C VAL A 81 -10.36 0.14 -2.91
N GLU A 82 -10.42 -0.51 -1.76
CA GLU A 82 -11.27 -1.67 -1.54
C GLU A 82 -12.60 -1.20 -0.91
N ARG A 83 -13.71 -1.70 -1.45
CA ARG A 83 -15.06 -1.40 -1.03
C ARG A 83 -15.33 -2.03 0.34
N LEU A 84 -15.61 -1.19 1.32
CA LEU A 84 -16.22 -1.57 2.59
C LEU A 84 -17.74 -1.38 2.47
N PRO A 85 -18.56 -2.43 2.63
CA PRO A 85 -20.01 -2.35 2.46
C PRO A 85 -20.67 -1.24 3.30
N ASP A 86 -20.19 -1.03 4.52
CA ASP A 86 -20.71 -0.04 5.47
C ASP A 86 -19.86 1.24 5.50
N GLY A 87 -18.99 1.45 4.51
CA GLY A 87 -18.11 2.62 4.44
C GLY A 87 -18.82 3.84 3.85
N GLU A 88 -18.58 5.04 4.40
CA GLU A 88 -19.16 6.30 3.90
C GLU A 88 -18.59 6.75 2.54
N VAL A 89 -17.33 6.37 2.24
CA VAL A 89 -16.59 6.89 1.07
C VAL A 89 -16.31 5.79 0.05
N SER A 90 -15.89 4.61 0.48
CA SER A 90 -15.42 3.56 -0.43
C SER A 90 -16.47 3.03 -1.44
N PRO A 91 -17.78 2.92 -1.12
CA PRO A 91 -18.77 2.51 -2.11
C PRO A 91 -18.88 3.51 -3.27
N TYR A 92 -18.86 4.81 -2.99
CA TYR A 92 -18.87 5.83 -4.05
C TYR A 92 -17.62 5.71 -4.94
N LEU A 93 -16.44 5.59 -4.34
CA LEU A 93 -15.18 5.49 -5.07
C LEU A 93 -15.06 4.21 -5.93
N VAL A 94 -15.71 3.12 -5.53
CA VAL A 94 -15.64 1.83 -6.23
C VAL A 94 -16.77 1.62 -7.23
N ASP A 95 -17.99 2.03 -6.87
CA ASP A 95 -19.21 1.68 -7.62
C ASP A 95 -19.72 2.83 -8.51
N VAL A 96 -19.38 4.09 -8.20
CA VAL A 96 -19.99 5.28 -8.83
C VAL A 96 -18.98 6.15 -9.57
N LEU A 97 -17.81 6.40 -8.98
CA LEU A 97 -16.79 7.29 -9.53
C LEU A 97 -16.31 6.82 -10.93
N LYS A 98 -16.17 7.76 -11.87
CA LYS A 98 -15.73 7.49 -13.24
C LYS A 98 -14.71 8.51 -13.73
N ALA A 99 -14.05 8.19 -14.85
CA ALA A 99 -13.19 9.14 -15.55
C ALA A 99 -13.95 10.43 -15.91
N GLY A 100 -13.28 11.57 -15.73
CA GLY A 100 -13.81 12.92 -15.88
C GLY A 100 -14.36 13.53 -14.59
N ASP A 101 -14.62 12.74 -13.55
CA ASP A 101 -15.16 13.27 -12.30
C ASP A 101 -14.10 14.05 -11.50
N PRO A 102 -14.48 15.15 -10.82
CA PRO A 102 -13.60 15.85 -9.89
C PRO A 102 -13.51 15.09 -8.56
N LEU A 103 -12.32 15.07 -7.96
CA LEU A 103 -12.11 14.48 -6.64
C LEU A 103 -11.30 15.44 -5.74
N GLU A 104 -11.86 15.81 -4.59
CA GLU A 104 -11.14 16.64 -3.62
C GLU A 104 -10.10 15.80 -2.86
N ILE A 105 -8.84 16.19 -2.96
CA ILE A 105 -7.73 15.50 -2.31
C ILE A 105 -6.87 16.47 -1.48
N ARG A 106 -6.16 15.91 -0.49
CA ARG A 106 -5.14 16.63 0.29
C ARG A 106 -3.98 15.70 0.62
N GLY A 107 -2.78 16.05 0.19
CA GLY A 107 -1.58 15.26 0.48
C GLY A 107 -0.34 15.78 -0.25
N PRO A 108 0.77 15.02 -0.20
CA PRO A 108 0.90 13.76 0.53
C PRO A 108 0.91 13.96 2.06
N VAL A 109 0.47 12.94 2.79
CA VAL A 109 0.46 12.86 4.26
C VAL A 109 1.28 11.64 4.69
N GLY A 110 1.90 11.73 5.86
CA GLY A 110 2.72 10.66 6.43
C GLY A 110 4.22 10.88 6.28
N GLY A 111 4.99 9.86 6.64
CA GLY A 111 6.46 9.92 6.69
C GLY A 111 7.10 8.87 7.59
N TRP A 112 6.32 8.23 8.47
CA TRP A 112 6.76 7.10 9.28
C TRP A 112 6.84 5.80 8.46
N PHE A 113 5.76 5.48 7.74
CA PHE A 113 5.62 4.25 6.96
C PHE A 113 6.16 4.42 5.53
N VAL A 114 7.32 5.06 5.35
CA VAL A 114 7.88 5.29 4.02
C VAL A 114 9.13 4.48 3.78
N TRP A 115 9.23 3.90 2.59
CA TRP A 115 10.48 3.31 2.10
C TRP A 115 11.19 4.25 1.12
N LYS A 116 12.52 4.27 1.15
CA LYS A 116 13.36 5.00 0.20
C LYS A 116 14.53 4.14 -0.29
N PRO A 117 14.97 4.30 -1.55
CA PRO A 117 16.10 3.55 -2.10
C PRO A 117 17.41 3.70 -1.32
N GLU A 118 17.60 4.81 -0.60
CA GLU A 118 18.82 5.04 0.19
C GLU A 118 18.80 4.33 1.56
N GLN A 119 17.71 3.66 1.93
CA GLN A 119 17.68 2.88 3.16
C GLN A 119 18.54 1.62 3.03
N GLU A 120 19.38 1.41 4.03
CA GLU A 120 20.24 0.23 4.12
C GLU A 120 19.50 -0.96 4.73
N GLY A 121 19.95 -2.17 4.35
CA GLY A 121 19.47 -3.43 4.88
C GLY A 121 18.25 -4.01 4.13
N PRO A 122 17.96 -5.31 4.30
CA PRO A 122 16.82 -5.95 3.66
C PRO A 122 15.48 -5.35 4.09
N VAL A 123 14.45 -5.53 3.26
CA VAL A 123 13.12 -4.98 3.49
C VAL A 123 12.08 -6.09 3.50
N GLN A 124 11.37 -6.23 4.62
CA GLN A 124 10.22 -7.10 4.72
C GLN A 124 8.94 -6.28 4.57
N LEU A 125 8.06 -6.69 3.66
CA LEU A 125 6.73 -6.16 3.46
C LEU A 125 5.72 -7.23 3.87
N ILE A 126 4.73 -6.89 4.70
CA ILE A 126 3.67 -7.82 5.11
C ILE A 126 2.31 -7.14 4.97
N GLY A 127 1.51 -7.63 4.01
CA GLY A 127 0.23 -7.03 3.63
C GLY A 127 -0.97 -7.92 3.94
N GLY A 128 -2.08 -7.32 4.35
CA GLY A 128 -3.38 -7.99 4.45
C GLY A 128 -4.46 -7.26 3.64
N GLY A 129 -5.10 -7.94 2.67
CA GLY A 129 -6.15 -7.32 1.83
C GLY A 129 -5.65 -6.07 1.08
N SER A 130 -6.37 -4.95 1.15
CA SER A 130 -5.91 -3.66 0.60
C SER A 130 -4.65 -3.09 1.25
N GLY A 131 -4.11 -3.69 2.31
CA GLY A 131 -2.81 -3.30 2.87
C GLY A 131 -1.62 -3.50 1.94
N VAL A 132 -1.81 -4.20 0.82
CA VAL A 132 -0.79 -4.29 -0.23
C VAL A 132 -0.57 -2.98 -0.96
N VAL A 133 -1.49 -2.02 -0.93
CA VAL A 133 -1.41 -0.76 -1.71
C VAL A 133 -0.12 0.04 -1.41
N PRO A 134 0.20 0.41 -0.16
CA PRO A 134 1.46 1.12 0.11
C PRO A 134 2.68 0.23 -0.13
N LEU A 135 2.56 -1.10 0.03
CA LEU A 135 3.65 -2.05 -0.16
C LEU A 135 4.01 -2.22 -1.64
N ARG A 136 3.01 -2.21 -2.53
CA ARG A 136 3.19 -2.14 -3.99
C ARG A 136 3.91 -0.86 -4.38
N ALA A 137 3.57 0.28 -3.78
CA ALA A 137 4.27 1.53 -4.06
C ALA A 137 5.77 1.42 -3.70
N MET A 138 6.11 0.70 -2.62
CA MET A 138 7.51 0.43 -2.25
C MET A 138 8.20 -0.49 -3.26
N LEU A 139 7.54 -1.57 -3.70
CA LEU A 139 8.07 -2.45 -4.75
C LEU A 139 8.29 -1.71 -6.09
N ARG A 140 7.36 -0.84 -6.49
CA ARG A 140 7.51 -0.02 -7.70
C ARG A 140 8.63 1.01 -7.56
N ALA A 141 8.78 1.62 -6.38
CA ALA A 141 9.90 2.53 -6.11
C ALA A 141 11.25 1.79 -6.13
N HIS A 142 11.28 0.55 -5.63
CA HIS A 142 12.45 -0.32 -5.69
C HIS A 142 12.86 -0.61 -7.12
N ALA A 143 11.90 -1.04 -7.96
CA ALA A 143 12.13 -1.29 -9.38
C ALA A 143 12.54 -0.02 -10.15
N ALA A 144 11.86 1.11 -9.91
CA ALA A 144 12.17 2.38 -10.58
C ALA A 144 13.57 2.91 -10.24
N ALA A 145 14.07 2.63 -9.03
CA ALA A 145 15.41 3.00 -8.62
C ALA A 145 16.49 2.02 -9.12
N GLY A 146 16.12 0.89 -9.72
CA GLY A 146 17.06 -0.20 -10.03
C GLY A 146 17.78 -0.71 -8.78
N SER A 147 17.11 -0.68 -7.63
CA SER A 147 17.69 -1.11 -6.36
C SER A 147 17.91 -2.63 -6.35
N THR A 148 18.98 -3.06 -5.71
CA THR A 148 19.32 -4.47 -5.47
C THR A 148 19.15 -4.84 -3.99
N THR A 149 18.34 -4.06 -3.26
CA THR A 149 18.12 -4.30 -1.83
C THR A 149 17.15 -5.46 -1.68
N PRO A 150 17.52 -6.57 -1.01
CA PRO A 150 16.63 -7.71 -0.90
C PRO A 150 15.28 -7.32 -0.29
N MET A 151 14.20 -7.53 -1.04
CA MET A 151 12.85 -7.12 -0.65
C MET A 151 11.89 -8.31 -0.74
N ARG A 152 11.19 -8.60 0.35
CA ARG A 152 10.24 -9.72 0.43
C ARG A 152 8.85 -9.22 0.74
N LEU A 153 7.85 -9.61 -0.05
CA LEU A 153 6.44 -9.39 0.24
C LEU A 153 5.77 -10.69 0.69
N LEU A 154 5.21 -10.68 1.90
CA LEU A 154 4.29 -11.68 2.38
C LEU A 154 2.86 -11.13 2.34
N TYR A 155 2.04 -11.59 1.40
CA TYR A 155 0.72 -11.02 1.14
C TYR A 155 -0.41 -12.00 1.52
N SER A 156 -1.13 -11.67 2.59
CA SER A 156 -2.25 -12.44 3.11
C SER A 156 -3.57 -12.02 2.45
N VAL A 157 -4.21 -12.96 1.77
CA VAL A 157 -5.50 -12.78 1.08
C VAL A 157 -6.48 -13.90 1.43
N ARG A 158 -7.76 -13.70 1.14
CA ARG A 158 -8.79 -14.71 1.43
C ARG A 158 -8.74 -15.89 0.47
N ARG A 159 -8.67 -15.57 -0.82
CA ARG A 159 -8.86 -16.49 -1.96
C ARG A 159 -8.10 -15.93 -3.17
N PRO A 160 -7.84 -16.73 -4.23
CA PRO A 160 -7.11 -16.27 -5.42
C PRO A 160 -7.73 -15.05 -6.11
N ASP A 161 -9.05 -14.98 -6.18
CA ASP A 161 -9.79 -13.88 -6.81
C ASP A 161 -9.78 -12.56 -6.01
N ALA A 162 -9.27 -12.60 -4.78
CA ALA A 162 -9.13 -11.43 -3.91
C ALA A 162 -7.71 -10.82 -3.92
N VAL A 163 -6.79 -11.37 -4.72
CA VAL A 163 -5.44 -10.81 -4.88
C VAL A 163 -5.53 -9.52 -5.70
N ILE A 164 -5.17 -8.39 -5.10
CA ILE A 164 -5.07 -7.10 -5.79
C ILE A 164 -3.72 -7.07 -6.53
N TYR A 165 -3.68 -6.52 -7.75
CA TYR A 165 -2.48 -6.34 -8.57
C TYR A 165 -1.77 -7.62 -9.04
N VAL A 166 -2.51 -8.69 -9.36
CA VAL A 166 -1.92 -10.00 -9.75
C VAL A 166 -0.81 -9.87 -10.80
N SER A 167 -1.07 -9.18 -11.91
CA SER A 167 -0.10 -9.06 -13.02
C SER A 167 1.12 -8.25 -12.62
N ASP A 168 0.92 -7.14 -11.91
CA ASP A 168 1.98 -6.21 -11.51
C ASP A 168 2.89 -6.83 -10.43
N LEU A 169 2.32 -7.53 -9.44
CA LEU A 169 3.12 -8.29 -8.46
C LEU A 169 3.92 -9.41 -9.11
N LYS A 170 3.36 -10.08 -10.12
CA LYS A 170 4.09 -11.12 -10.88
C LYS A 170 5.25 -10.53 -11.67
N GLU A 171 5.06 -9.36 -12.28
CA GLU A 171 6.12 -8.65 -12.99
C GLU A 171 7.23 -8.19 -12.05
N LEU A 172 6.88 -7.58 -10.92
CA LEU A 172 7.83 -7.12 -9.90
C LEU A 172 8.64 -8.27 -9.28
N ALA A 173 8.02 -9.45 -9.10
CA ALA A 173 8.69 -10.66 -8.63
C ALA A 173 9.62 -11.31 -9.68
N GLY A 174 9.73 -10.74 -10.88
CA GLY A 174 10.69 -11.20 -11.91
C GLY A 174 12.13 -10.77 -11.66
N SER A 175 12.39 -9.90 -10.67
CA SER A 175 13.73 -9.49 -10.24
C SER A 175 14.29 -10.47 -9.20
N ASP A 176 15.59 -10.78 -9.28
CA ASP A 176 16.28 -11.64 -8.30
C ASP A 176 16.32 -11.03 -6.88
N ASP A 177 16.11 -9.73 -6.75
CA ASP A 177 16.13 -8.99 -5.48
C ASP A 177 14.75 -8.96 -4.80
N VAL A 178 13.69 -9.41 -5.49
CA VAL A 178 12.30 -9.33 -5.03
C VAL A 178 11.68 -10.73 -4.93
N ASP A 179 11.19 -11.09 -3.75
CA ASP A 179 10.39 -12.31 -3.56
C ASP A 179 8.96 -11.95 -3.10
N VAL A 180 7.96 -12.58 -3.71
CA VAL A 180 6.54 -12.36 -3.42
C VAL A 180 5.88 -13.69 -3.06
N ARG A 181 5.45 -13.80 -1.81
CA ARG A 181 4.74 -14.97 -1.27
C ARG A 181 3.30 -14.62 -0.93
N LEU A 182 2.37 -15.33 -1.56
CA LEU A 182 0.95 -15.25 -1.23
C LEU A 182 0.61 -16.23 -0.09
N VAL A 183 -0.24 -15.81 0.84
CA VAL A 183 -0.80 -16.65 1.91
C VAL A 183 -2.32 -16.58 1.83
N TYR A 184 -2.95 -17.73 1.65
CA TYR A 184 -4.40 -17.84 1.50
C TYR A 184 -5.07 -18.27 2.80
N THR A 185 -6.04 -17.48 3.27
CA THR A 185 -6.66 -17.70 4.58
C THR A 185 -7.94 -18.53 4.55
N ARG A 186 -8.56 -18.76 3.38
CA ARG A 186 -9.84 -19.49 3.24
C ARG A 186 -9.85 -20.51 2.11
N GLU A 187 -9.41 -20.10 0.93
CA GLU A 187 -9.35 -20.95 -0.26
C GLU A 187 -8.03 -20.66 -0.98
N ALA A 188 -7.35 -21.70 -1.48
CA ALA A 188 -6.09 -21.57 -2.18
C ALA A 188 -6.12 -22.32 -3.52
N PRO A 189 -5.24 -21.98 -4.46
CA PRO A 189 -5.05 -22.76 -5.68
C PRO A 189 -4.67 -24.20 -5.37
N ALA A 190 -4.97 -25.11 -6.30
CA ALA A 190 -4.55 -26.50 -6.19
C ALA A 190 -3.02 -26.59 -6.06
N GLY A 191 -2.55 -27.41 -5.11
CA GLY A 191 -1.12 -27.58 -4.83
C GLY A 191 -0.54 -26.58 -3.83
N GLU A 192 -1.32 -25.61 -3.31
CA GLU A 192 -0.85 -24.79 -2.20
C GLU A 192 -0.73 -25.66 -0.93
N PRO A 193 0.45 -25.76 -0.31
CA PRO A 193 0.69 -26.64 0.82
C PRO A 193 -0.07 -26.23 2.09
N ARG A 194 -0.48 -24.97 2.20
CA ARG A 194 -1.07 -24.44 3.43
C ARG A 194 -2.16 -23.40 3.16
N VAL A 195 -3.29 -23.59 3.84
CA VAL A 195 -4.37 -22.60 3.94
C VAL A 195 -4.51 -22.20 5.40
N GLY A 196 -4.41 -20.92 5.69
CA GLY A 196 -4.46 -20.41 7.05
C GLY A 196 -4.01 -18.96 7.15
N ARG A 197 -4.21 -18.37 8.34
CA ARG A 197 -3.66 -17.05 8.64
C ARG A 197 -2.14 -17.14 8.80
N ILE A 198 -1.47 -16.00 8.64
CA ILE A 198 -0.06 -15.85 9.02
C ILE A 198 0.08 -16.23 10.49
N ASP A 199 1.03 -17.11 10.78
CA ASP A 199 1.42 -17.57 12.10
C ASP A 199 2.95 -17.61 12.23
N ALA A 200 3.45 -18.10 13.36
CA ALA A 200 4.88 -18.14 13.64
C ALA A 200 5.66 -18.99 12.62
N GLU A 201 5.10 -20.10 12.14
CA GLU A 201 5.73 -20.93 11.11
C GLU A 201 5.84 -20.17 9.79
N THR A 202 4.77 -19.46 9.40
CA THR A 202 4.78 -18.60 8.21
C THR A 202 5.88 -17.54 8.26
N ILE A 203 6.01 -16.84 9.40
CA ILE A 203 7.04 -15.82 9.60
C ILE A 203 8.44 -16.46 9.52
N ALA A 204 8.66 -17.57 10.23
CA ALA A 204 9.95 -18.24 10.26
C ALA A 204 10.40 -18.76 8.88
N GLN A 205 9.47 -19.17 8.02
CA GLN A 205 9.76 -19.71 6.70
C GLN A 205 9.96 -18.64 5.63
N HIS A 206 9.18 -17.56 5.68
CA HIS A 206 9.06 -16.63 4.56
C HIS A 206 9.54 -15.20 4.85
N ALA A 207 9.69 -14.82 6.12
CA ALA A 207 10.25 -13.52 6.46
C ALA A 207 11.78 -13.57 6.55
N PHE A 208 12.42 -12.40 6.50
CA PHE A 208 13.80 -12.26 6.98
C PHE A 208 13.89 -12.63 8.46
N LYS A 209 15.04 -13.15 8.88
CA LYS A 209 15.31 -13.46 10.29
C LYS A 209 15.67 -12.18 11.06
N PRO A 210 15.50 -12.16 12.39
CA PRO A 210 15.93 -11.01 13.19
C PRO A 210 17.39 -10.60 12.98
N ALA A 211 18.28 -11.58 12.80
CA ALA A 211 19.71 -11.36 12.56
C ALA A 211 20.03 -10.69 11.21
N ASP A 212 19.09 -10.72 10.26
CA ASP A 212 19.26 -10.06 8.95
C ASP A 212 19.06 -8.54 9.05
N GLY A 213 18.52 -8.03 10.16
CA GLY A 213 18.38 -6.59 10.41
C GLY A 213 17.36 -5.90 9.51
N ALA A 214 16.38 -6.63 8.98
CA ALA A 214 15.43 -6.09 8.00
C ALA A 214 14.48 -5.05 8.61
N THR A 215 14.27 -3.93 7.91
CA THR A 215 13.13 -3.04 8.22
C THR A 215 11.85 -3.71 7.74
N THR A 216 10.86 -3.84 8.62
CA THR A 216 9.60 -4.52 8.33
C THR A 216 8.44 -3.54 8.27
N TYR A 217 7.69 -3.54 7.17
CA TYR A 217 6.50 -2.72 6.95
C TYR A 217 5.26 -3.62 6.96
N VAL A 218 4.37 -3.42 7.93
CA VAL A 218 3.13 -4.18 8.07
C VAL A 218 1.92 -3.29 7.82
N CYS A 219 1.08 -3.64 6.84
CA CYS A 219 -0.13 -2.89 6.54
C CYS A 219 -1.34 -3.81 6.35
N GLY A 220 -2.47 -3.45 6.95
CA GLY A 220 -3.68 -4.25 6.93
C GLY A 220 -4.78 -3.74 7.87
N PRO A 221 -5.88 -4.50 8.01
CA PRO A 221 -6.86 -4.28 9.07
C PRO A 221 -6.21 -4.35 10.46
N THR A 222 -6.72 -3.59 11.43
CA THR A 222 -6.16 -3.55 12.81
C THR A 222 -5.85 -4.94 13.41
N PRO A 223 -6.77 -5.93 13.39
CA PRO A 223 -6.50 -7.24 13.95
C PRO A 223 -5.38 -8.01 13.24
N PHE A 224 -5.18 -7.75 11.94
CA PHE A 224 -4.09 -8.35 11.17
C PHE A 224 -2.75 -7.75 11.57
N VAL A 225 -2.67 -6.42 11.63
CA VAL A 225 -1.44 -5.70 11.95
C VAL A 225 -0.97 -6.03 13.36
N GLU A 226 -1.88 -6.08 14.33
CA GLU A 226 -1.57 -6.47 15.72
C GLU A 226 -1.02 -7.90 15.78
N ALA A 227 -1.73 -8.86 15.17
CA ALA A 227 -1.28 -10.25 15.18
C ALA A 227 0.10 -10.44 14.52
N VAL A 228 0.37 -9.78 13.39
CA VAL A 228 1.67 -9.88 12.71
C VAL A 228 2.77 -9.19 13.53
N ALA A 229 2.50 -8.02 14.12
CA ALA A 229 3.47 -7.33 14.97
C ALA A 229 3.85 -8.19 16.19
N ASP A 230 2.87 -8.81 16.85
CA ASP A 230 3.11 -9.71 17.98
C ASP A 230 3.95 -10.92 17.57
N LEU A 231 3.68 -11.51 16.40
CA LEU A 231 4.46 -12.63 15.85
C LEU A 231 5.91 -12.23 15.56
N LEU A 232 6.14 -11.04 14.99
CA LEU A 232 7.49 -10.53 14.71
C LEU A 232 8.28 -10.30 16.00
N VAL A 233 7.65 -9.68 17.01
CA VAL A 233 8.28 -9.47 18.32
C VAL A 233 8.57 -10.80 19.01
N ALA A 234 7.63 -11.75 18.98
CA ALA A 234 7.84 -13.09 19.54
C ALA A 234 8.95 -13.87 18.82
N ALA A 235 9.13 -13.64 17.52
CA ALA A 235 10.24 -14.19 16.74
C ALA A 235 11.58 -13.49 17.01
N GLY A 236 11.60 -12.39 17.77
CA GLY A 236 12.80 -11.68 18.19
C GLY A 236 13.19 -10.49 17.31
N HIS A 237 12.32 -10.03 16.42
CA HIS A 237 12.56 -8.79 15.66
C HIS A 237 12.56 -7.58 16.60
N ASP A 238 13.46 -6.63 16.34
CA ASP A 238 13.47 -5.35 17.05
C ASP A 238 12.17 -4.56 16.74
N PRO A 239 11.34 -4.23 17.75
CA PRO A 239 10.14 -3.43 17.55
C PRO A 239 10.39 -2.08 16.86
N ALA A 240 11.58 -1.49 17.01
CA ALA A 240 11.94 -0.23 16.35
C ALA A 240 12.08 -0.36 14.82
N GLN A 241 12.32 -1.58 14.33
CA GLN A 241 12.40 -1.90 12.90
C GLN A 241 11.04 -2.32 12.31
N VAL A 242 10.00 -2.49 13.14
CA VAL A 242 8.65 -2.85 12.70
C VAL A 242 7.79 -1.60 12.59
N ARG A 243 7.56 -1.16 11.36
CA ARG A 243 6.70 -0.03 11.01
C ARG A 243 5.32 -0.57 10.66
N THR A 244 4.27 0.05 11.21
CA THR A 244 2.89 -0.40 11.04
C THR A 244 2.00 0.72 10.50
N GLU A 245 1.07 0.37 9.61
CA GLU A 245 -0.01 1.22 9.15
C GLU A 245 -1.32 0.42 9.15
N ARG A 246 -2.38 1.00 9.72
CA ARG A 246 -3.67 0.33 9.92
C ARG A 246 -4.76 1.05 9.14
N PHE A 247 -5.71 0.31 8.60
CA PHE A 247 -6.97 0.84 8.07
C PHE A 247 -8.17 0.06 8.60
N GLY A 248 -9.35 0.66 8.50
CA GLY A 248 -10.59 0.18 9.10
C GLY A 248 -11.38 1.34 9.65
#